data_AF-C9XXR4-F1
#
_entry.id   AF-C9XXR4-F1
#
_cell.length_a   1.000
_cell.length_b   1.000
_cell.length_c   1.000
_cell.angle_alpha   90.00
_cell.angle_beta   90.00
_cell.angle_gamma   90.00
#
_symmetry.space_group_name_H-M   'P 1'
#
loop_
_entity.id
_entity.type
_entity.pdbx_description
1 polymer ?
#
loop_
_entity_poly.entity_id
_entity_poly.type
_entity_poly.pdbx_seq_one_letter_code
_entity_poly.pdbx_strand_id
1 'polypeptide(L)'
;MNRYLIFQLQGAMASWGEIAVGEVRHTRALPGRSALLGLLAAALGIRRDDDAALNALNAHYQFIVCAGKLSAWARDYHTVQVPREARKVRYVTRKDELRDAQMLETTLSRRDYYADGYWLVAVAATPGAPYTLEALQTALRAPVFPLYLGRKSHPLGLPLWPQLCEGEAAIVLREAQTRYGAALRELSPALKALAQFHPHLWWEGDHDGLTADEIQIWRDQPLSRRRWDFDIRTVKQGRLTQEATCISQK
;
A
#
# COMPACT_ATOMS: atom_id res chain seq x y z
N MET A 1 7.99 -16.83 19.33
CA MET A 1 8.37 -15.48 18.86
C MET A 1 7.57 -15.17 17.61
N ASN A 2 7.19 -13.90 17.40
CA ASN A 2 6.37 -13.52 16.27
C ASN A 2 7.21 -13.41 14.99
N ARG A 3 6.63 -13.78 13.85
CA ARG A 3 7.29 -13.78 12.54
C ARG A 3 6.68 -12.70 11.65
N TYR A 4 7.53 -12.01 10.90
CA TYR A 4 7.13 -10.90 10.03
C TYR A 4 7.76 -11.04 8.65
N LEU A 5 7.01 -10.65 7.62
CA LEU A 5 7.54 -10.38 6.29
C LEU A 5 7.61 -8.87 6.09
N ILE A 6 8.81 -8.33 5.92
CA ILE A 6 9.04 -6.90 5.72
C ILE A 6 9.44 -6.62 4.28
N PHE A 7 8.83 -5.62 3.66
CA PHE A 7 9.20 -5.13 2.34
C PHE A 7 9.04 -3.61 2.23
N GLN A 8 9.71 -3.03 1.24
CA GLN A 8 9.62 -1.60 0.96
C GLN A 8 8.65 -1.31 -0.20
N LEU A 9 8.02 -0.15 -0.14
CA LEU A 9 7.25 0.44 -1.23
C LEU A 9 7.87 1.80 -1.55
N GLN A 10 8.52 1.91 -2.70
CA GLN A 10 9.08 3.17 -3.17
C GLN A 10 8.54 3.48 -4.56
N GLY A 11 8.17 4.73 -4.80
CA GLY A 11 7.86 5.20 -6.15
C GLY A 11 7.78 6.71 -6.23
N ALA A 12 7.99 7.25 -7.43
CA ALA A 12 7.88 8.68 -7.70
C ALA A 12 6.47 9.21 -7.42
N MET A 13 5.45 8.35 -7.56
CA MET A 13 4.05 8.64 -7.24
C MET A 13 3.44 7.42 -6.55
N ALA A 14 2.50 7.63 -5.62
CA ALA A 14 1.66 6.59 -5.04
C ALA A 14 0.28 7.15 -4.69
N SER A 15 -0.75 6.29 -4.67
CA SER A 15 -2.08 6.72 -4.23
C SER A 15 -2.80 5.61 -3.48
N TRP A 16 -3.14 5.89 -2.23
CA TRP A 16 -3.78 4.98 -1.29
C TRP A 16 -5.22 5.44 -1.08
N GLY A 17 -6.13 4.93 -1.92
CA GLY A 17 -7.47 5.48 -2.05
C GLY A 17 -8.27 5.56 -0.75
N GLU A 18 -9.07 6.61 -0.64
CA GLU A 18 -10.07 6.79 0.42
C GLU A 18 -11.49 6.70 -0.15
N ILE A 19 -12.48 6.88 0.72
CA ILE A 19 -13.87 7.10 0.33
C ILE A 19 -13.90 8.28 -0.64
N ALA A 20 -14.40 8.03 -1.85
CA ALA A 20 -14.45 9.00 -2.92
C ALA A 20 -15.81 8.93 -3.62
N VAL A 21 -16.55 10.03 -3.57
CA VAL A 21 -17.82 10.20 -4.30
C VAL A 21 -17.61 11.33 -5.33
N GLY A 22 -18.16 11.16 -6.54
CA GLY A 22 -18.06 12.15 -7.62
C GLY A 22 -16.74 12.08 -8.38
N GLU A 23 -16.13 13.24 -8.68
CA GLU A 23 -14.98 13.40 -9.59
C GLU A 23 -13.62 13.45 -8.88
N VAL A 24 -13.62 13.61 -7.56
CA VAL A 24 -12.39 13.68 -6.77
C VAL A 24 -12.00 12.28 -6.30
N ARG A 25 -10.71 11.94 -6.40
CA ARG A 25 -10.12 10.69 -5.94
C ARG A 25 -9.06 11.00 -4.90
N HIS A 26 -9.48 11.00 -3.64
CA HIS A 26 -8.61 11.26 -2.49
C HIS A 26 -7.58 10.15 -2.26
N THR A 27 -6.56 10.47 -1.48
CA THR A 27 -5.49 9.55 -1.10
C THR A 27 -5.07 9.79 0.34
N ARG A 28 -4.77 8.70 1.05
CA ARG A 28 -4.07 8.73 2.34
C ARG A 28 -2.58 8.88 2.14
N ALA A 29 -1.90 9.33 3.19
CA ALA A 29 -0.43 9.30 3.30
C ALA A 29 0.14 7.89 3.48
N LEU A 30 -0.69 6.93 3.90
CA LEU A 30 -0.30 5.57 4.24
C LEU A 30 -1.05 4.56 3.37
N PRO A 31 -0.40 3.48 2.89
CA PRO A 31 -1.11 2.38 2.26
C PRO A 31 -2.15 1.80 3.22
N GLY A 32 -3.39 1.73 2.75
CA GLY A 32 -4.48 1.07 3.46
C GLY A 32 -4.42 -0.46 3.33
N ARG A 33 -5.19 -1.15 4.18
CA ARG A 33 -5.28 -2.61 4.21
C ARG A 33 -5.70 -3.19 2.86
N SER A 34 -6.73 -2.62 2.24
CA SER A 34 -7.18 -3.04 0.91
C SER A 34 -6.12 -2.92 -0.18
N ALA A 35 -5.28 -1.89 -0.13
CA ALA A 35 -4.19 -1.70 -1.09
C ALA A 35 -3.09 -2.75 -0.89
N LEU A 36 -2.72 -3.03 0.36
CA LEU A 36 -1.70 -4.03 0.69
C LEU A 36 -2.17 -5.46 0.37
N LEU A 37 -3.41 -5.82 0.74
CA LEU A 37 -4.00 -7.10 0.36
C LEU A 37 -4.11 -7.24 -1.16
N GLY A 38 -4.52 -6.18 -1.87
CA GLY A 38 -4.55 -6.16 -3.33
C GLY A 38 -3.17 -6.35 -3.97
N LEU A 39 -2.12 -5.78 -3.38
CA LEU A 39 -0.73 -5.98 -3.80
C LEU A 39 -0.28 -7.44 -3.61
N LEU A 40 -0.56 -8.03 -2.44
CA LEU A 40 -0.24 -9.43 -2.16
C LEU A 40 -1.03 -10.38 -3.08
N ALA A 41 -2.33 -10.14 -3.27
CA ALA A 41 -3.17 -10.90 -4.19
C ALA A 41 -2.64 -10.83 -5.63
N ALA A 42 -2.18 -9.65 -6.07
CA ALA A 42 -1.59 -9.48 -7.39
C ALA A 42 -0.28 -10.25 -7.53
N ALA A 43 0.59 -10.23 -6.52
CA ALA A 43 1.82 -10.99 -6.50
C ALA A 43 1.56 -12.51 -6.57
N LEU A 44 0.54 -12.98 -5.84
CA LEU A 44 0.09 -14.38 -5.82
C LEU A 44 -0.65 -14.82 -7.10
N GLY A 45 -1.07 -13.89 -7.95
CA GLY A 45 -1.84 -14.22 -9.16
C GLY A 45 -3.33 -14.45 -8.93
N ILE A 46 -3.88 -14.02 -7.79
CA ILE A 46 -5.30 -14.14 -7.50
C ILE A 46 -6.08 -13.18 -8.40
N ARG A 47 -7.02 -13.74 -9.18
CA ARG A 47 -7.84 -12.95 -10.11
C ARG A 47 -8.99 -12.25 -9.39
N ARG A 48 -9.50 -11.18 -10.01
CA ARG A 48 -10.58 -10.35 -9.46
C ARG A 48 -11.94 -11.04 -9.41
N ASP A 49 -12.12 -12.11 -10.18
CA ASP A 49 -13.32 -12.94 -10.25
C ASP A 49 -13.28 -14.15 -9.30
N ASP A 50 -12.15 -14.37 -8.61
CA ASP A 50 -11.99 -15.42 -7.60
C ASP A 50 -12.30 -14.86 -6.19
N ASP A 51 -13.59 -14.70 -5.90
CA ASP A 51 -14.03 -14.17 -4.60
C ASP A 51 -13.63 -15.08 -3.43
N ALA A 52 -13.56 -16.40 -3.64
CA ALA A 52 -13.21 -17.34 -2.58
C ALA A 52 -11.77 -17.13 -2.12
N ALA A 53 -10.82 -17.09 -3.05
CA ALA A 53 -9.41 -16.84 -2.74
C ALA A 53 -9.20 -15.43 -2.18
N LEU A 54 -9.87 -14.41 -2.72
CA LEU A 54 -9.80 -13.05 -2.19
C LEU A 54 -10.32 -12.97 -0.76
N ASN A 55 -11.48 -13.57 -0.46
CA ASN A 55 -12.06 -13.55 0.88
C ASN A 55 -11.19 -14.30 1.89
N ALA A 56 -10.63 -15.45 1.50
CA ALA A 56 -9.65 -16.17 2.32
C ALA A 56 -8.43 -15.29 2.60
N LEU A 57 -7.87 -14.62 1.61
CA LEU A 57 -6.74 -13.71 1.83
C LEU A 57 -7.11 -12.53 2.75
N ASN A 58 -8.26 -11.89 2.53
CA ASN A 58 -8.69 -10.69 3.25
C ASN A 58 -8.95 -10.91 4.74
N ALA A 59 -9.30 -12.13 5.13
CA ALA A 59 -9.58 -12.52 6.51
C ALA A 59 -8.31 -12.73 7.34
N HIS A 60 -7.18 -12.95 6.67
CA HIS A 60 -5.92 -13.25 7.33
C HIS A 60 -4.90 -12.14 7.05
N TYR A 61 -3.83 -12.09 7.82
CA TYR A 61 -2.80 -11.04 7.80
C TYR A 61 -3.14 -9.76 8.55
N GLN A 62 -2.14 -9.23 9.25
CA GLN A 62 -2.10 -7.93 9.90
C GLN A 62 -0.91 -7.15 9.37
N PHE A 63 -1.06 -5.83 9.28
CA PHE A 63 -0.04 -4.95 8.71
C PHE A 63 0.47 -3.97 9.76
N ILE A 64 1.77 -3.70 9.71
CA ILE A 64 2.41 -2.56 10.38
C ILE A 64 3.05 -1.71 9.29
N VAL A 65 2.80 -0.41 9.29
CA VAL A 65 3.25 0.51 8.26
C VAL A 65 4.05 1.65 8.88
N CYS A 66 5.16 1.99 8.23
CA CYS A 66 5.97 3.16 8.54
C CYS A 66 6.16 4.01 7.28
N ALA A 67 5.86 5.31 7.37
CA ALA A 67 6.03 6.24 6.26
C ALA A 67 7.38 6.97 6.32
N GLY A 68 7.96 7.18 5.15
CA GLY A 68 9.04 8.14 4.94
C GLY A 68 8.57 9.57 5.12
N LYS A 69 9.48 10.47 5.50
CA LYS A 69 9.20 11.89 5.76
C LYS A 69 9.16 12.77 4.51
N LEU A 70 9.74 12.30 3.40
CA LEU A 70 9.94 13.12 2.22
C LEU A 70 8.73 13.19 1.28
N SER A 71 7.71 12.36 1.49
CA SER A 71 6.58 12.30 0.58
C SER A 71 5.79 13.61 0.59
N ALA A 72 5.46 14.13 -0.60
CA ALA A 72 4.70 15.37 -0.75
C ALA A 72 3.34 15.09 -1.39
N TRP A 73 2.27 15.69 -0.86
CA TRP A 73 0.94 15.57 -1.46
C TRP A 73 0.85 16.40 -2.74
N ALA A 74 0.20 15.86 -3.77
CA ALA A 74 -0.09 16.56 -5.02
C ALA A 74 -1.43 16.10 -5.61
N ARG A 75 -1.93 16.87 -6.59
CA ARG A 75 -3.19 16.61 -7.29
C ARG A 75 -3.01 16.67 -8.79
N ASP A 76 -3.41 15.60 -9.45
CA ASP A 76 -3.47 15.49 -10.90
C ASP A 76 -4.85 15.98 -11.41
N TYR A 77 -4.85 16.93 -12.35
CA TYR A 77 -6.04 17.34 -13.08
C TYR A 77 -6.17 16.45 -14.31
N HIS A 78 -7.12 15.52 -14.25
CA HIS A 78 -7.15 14.36 -15.13
C HIS A 78 -8.43 14.34 -15.96
N THR A 79 -8.29 14.56 -17.26
CA THR A 79 -9.40 14.63 -18.21
C THR A 79 -9.57 13.31 -18.96
N VAL A 80 -10.81 12.98 -19.31
CA VAL A 80 -11.14 11.84 -20.18
C VAL A 80 -12.19 12.29 -21.18
N GLN A 81 -11.96 12.03 -22.46
CA GLN A 81 -12.98 12.25 -23.48
C GLN A 81 -14.04 11.14 -23.42
N VAL A 82 -15.30 11.50 -23.41
CA VAL A 82 -16.42 10.54 -23.44
C VAL A 82 -17.44 11.03 -24.47
N PRO A 83 -18.18 10.14 -25.13
CA PRO A 83 -19.23 10.54 -26.04
C PRO A 83 -20.40 11.12 -25.22
N ARG A 84 -21.12 12.06 -25.81
CA ARG A 84 -22.44 12.48 -25.33
C ARG A 84 -23.36 11.29 -25.19
N GLU A 85 -24.20 11.32 -24.15
CA GLU A 85 -25.21 10.28 -23.97
C GLU A 85 -26.16 10.27 -25.18
N ALA A 86 -26.15 9.16 -25.93
CA ALA A 86 -26.98 8.97 -27.11
C ALA A 86 -27.86 7.73 -26.94
N ARG A 87 -29.18 7.94 -26.83
CA ARG A 87 -30.14 6.85 -26.70
C ARG A 87 -30.05 5.93 -27.94
N LYS A 88 -30.09 4.62 -27.71
CA LYS A 88 -30.01 3.55 -28.74
C LYS A 88 -28.67 3.41 -29.47
N VAL A 89 -27.63 4.13 -29.06
CA VAL A 89 -26.27 3.93 -29.58
C VAL A 89 -25.53 2.95 -28.69
N ARG A 90 -24.91 1.93 -29.29
CA ARG A 90 -24.03 0.99 -28.60
C ARG A 90 -22.65 1.04 -29.25
N TYR A 91 -21.68 1.54 -28.51
CA TYR A 91 -20.28 1.48 -28.90
C TYR A 91 -19.72 0.10 -28.62
N VAL A 92 -19.05 -0.51 -29.61
CA VAL A 92 -18.44 -1.85 -29.47
C VAL A 92 -17.01 -1.73 -28.95
N THR A 93 -16.28 -0.71 -29.41
CA THR A 93 -14.90 -0.46 -28.99
C THR A 93 -14.71 0.99 -28.56
N ARG A 94 -13.64 1.24 -27.81
CA ARG A 94 -13.20 2.60 -27.46
C ARG A 94 -12.87 3.44 -28.69
N LYS A 95 -12.40 2.83 -29.78
CA LYS A 95 -12.15 3.54 -31.04
C LYS A 95 -13.46 4.05 -31.66
N ASP A 96 -14.51 3.22 -31.64
CA ASP A 96 -15.83 3.61 -32.16
C ASP A 96 -16.45 4.72 -31.31
N GLU A 97 -16.28 4.62 -29.99
CA GLU A 97 -16.70 5.62 -29.01
C GLU A 97 -16.09 7.00 -29.27
N LEU A 98 -14.84 7.03 -29.76
CA LEU A 98 -14.07 8.26 -29.99
C LEU A 98 -14.07 8.75 -31.45
N ARG A 99 -14.82 8.09 -32.34
CA ARG A 99 -14.74 8.34 -33.79
C ARG A 99 -15.32 9.69 -34.20
N ASP A 100 -16.41 10.12 -33.58
CA ASP A 100 -17.10 11.37 -33.91
C ASP A 100 -16.70 12.48 -32.92
N ALA A 101 -15.76 13.32 -33.35
CA ALA A 101 -15.25 14.42 -32.54
C ALA A 101 -16.32 15.45 -32.15
N GLN A 102 -17.40 15.60 -32.91
CA GLN A 102 -18.49 16.54 -32.60
C GLN A 102 -19.37 16.04 -31.44
N MET A 103 -19.32 14.74 -31.18
CA MET A 103 -20.08 14.08 -30.13
C MET A 103 -19.26 13.87 -28.85
N LEU A 104 -18.01 14.32 -28.80
CA LEU A 104 -17.17 14.16 -27.61
C LEU A 104 -17.36 15.30 -26.61
N GLU A 105 -17.46 14.92 -25.34
CA GLU A 105 -17.39 15.78 -24.17
C GLU A 105 -16.18 15.40 -23.32
N THR A 106 -15.80 16.31 -22.43
CA THR A 106 -14.69 16.06 -21.50
C THR A 106 -15.24 15.89 -20.09
N THR A 107 -15.06 14.71 -19.53
CA THR A 107 -15.26 14.48 -18.10
C THR A 107 -13.97 14.80 -17.37
N LEU A 108 -14.10 15.49 -16.24
CA LEU A 108 -12.98 15.91 -15.41
C LEU A 108 -12.89 15.02 -14.16
N SER A 109 -11.68 14.74 -13.73
CA SER A 109 -11.42 14.13 -12.43
C SER A 109 -10.21 14.78 -11.79
N ARG A 110 -10.23 14.88 -10.45
CA ARG A 110 -9.11 15.40 -9.67
C ARG A 110 -8.55 14.26 -8.84
N ARG A 111 -7.31 13.87 -9.09
CA ARG A 111 -6.77 12.63 -8.56
C ARG A 111 -5.56 12.90 -7.69
N ASP A 112 -5.76 12.75 -6.39
CA ASP A 112 -4.72 13.02 -5.40
C ASP A 112 -3.70 11.88 -5.37
N TYR A 113 -2.43 12.21 -5.13
CA TYR A 113 -1.33 11.26 -4.98
C TYR A 113 -0.25 11.83 -4.05
N TYR A 114 0.64 10.97 -3.57
CA TYR A 114 1.87 11.37 -2.89
C TYR A 114 3.07 11.18 -3.84
N ALA A 115 3.86 12.24 -4.02
CA ALA A 115 5.13 12.22 -4.72
C ALA A 115 6.26 11.76 -3.79
N ASP A 116 7.31 11.16 -4.35
CA ASP A 116 8.51 10.71 -3.63
C ASP A 116 8.19 9.83 -2.41
N GLY A 117 7.25 8.93 -2.63
CA GLY A 117 6.74 8.02 -1.61
C GLY A 117 7.73 6.94 -1.22
N TYR A 118 7.89 6.72 0.08
CA TYR A 118 8.65 5.60 0.64
C TYR A 118 7.94 5.05 1.87
N TRP A 119 7.65 3.76 1.90
CA TRP A 119 7.03 3.08 3.03
C TRP A 119 7.74 1.77 3.33
N LEU A 120 7.84 1.42 4.60
CA LEU A 120 8.11 0.05 5.03
C LEU A 120 6.81 -0.58 5.51
N VAL A 121 6.59 -1.81 5.09
CA VAL A 121 5.43 -2.61 5.46
C VAL A 121 5.92 -3.90 6.09
N ALA A 122 5.44 -4.22 7.28
CA ALA A 122 5.56 -5.54 7.88
C ALA A 122 4.21 -6.26 7.84
N VAL A 123 4.25 -7.54 7.50
CA VAL A 123 3.07 -8.43 7.46
C VAL A 123 3.26 -9.53 8.48
N ALA A 124 2.29 -9.69 9.37
CA ALA A 124 2.17 -10.85 10.24
C ALA A 124 1.02 -11.73 9.74
N ALA A 125 1.20 -13.05 9.68
CA ALA A 125 0.12 -13.98 9.36
C ALA A 125 -0.71 -14.29 10.61
N THR A 126 -2.03 -14.33 10.47
CA THR A 126 -2.93 -14.78 11.54
C THR A 126 -3.22 -16.29 11.39
N PRO A 127 -3.66 -16.98 12.45
CA PRO A 127 -4.08 -18.39 12.34
C PRO A 127 -5.12 -18.57 11.23
N GLY A 128 -4.94 -19.60 10.39
CA GLY A 128 -5.80 -19.88 9.23
C GLY A 128 -5.40 -19.17 7.92
N ALA A 129 -4.31 -18.40 7.91
CA ALA A 129 -3.82 -17.76 6.70
C ALA A 129 -3.60 -18.77 5.55
N PRO A 130 -4.14 -18.51 4.33
CA PRO A 130 -4.06 -19.45 3.22
C PRO A 130 -2.65 -19.58 2.63
N TYR A 131 -1.79 -18.57 2.83
CA TYR A 131 -0.41 -18.55 2.39
C TYR A 131 0.54 -18.23 3.56
N THR A 132 1.66 -18.93 3.63
CA THR A 132 2.71 -18.64 4.60
C THR A 132 3.46 -17.36 4.25
N LEU A 133 4.21 -16.80 5.20
CA LEU A 133 5.04 -15.62 4.94
C LEU A 133 6.14 -15.90 3.90
N GLU A 134 6.64 -17.13 3.82
CA GLU A 134 7.60 -17.59 2.80
C GLU A 134 6.99 -17.63 1.39
N ALA A 135 5.73 -18.08 1.30
CA ALA A 135 4.99 -18.09 0.04
C ALA A 135 4.75 -16.65 -0.43
N LEU A 136 4.37 -15.75 0.47
CA LEU A 136 4.25 -14.31 0.18
C LEU A 136 5.60 -13.70 -0.23
N GLN A 137 6.70 -14.05 0.46
CA GLN A 137 8.04 -13.60 0.10
C GLN A 137 8.41 -14.01 -1.34
N THR A 138 8.17 -15.27 -1.68
CA THR A 138 8.44 -15.81 -3.01
C THR A 138 7.62 -15.08 -4.07
N ALA A 139 6.32 -14.90 -3.82
CA ALA A 139 5.42 -14.19 -4.72
C ALA A 139 5.84 -12.72 -4.93
N LEU A 140 6.28 -12.01 -3.89
CA LEU A 140 6.73 -10.62 -4.02
C LEU A 140 8.08 -10.48 -4.75
N ARG A 141 8.90 -11.54 -4.79
CA ARG A 141 10.14 -11.57 -5.59
C ARG A 141 9.88 -11.84 -7.07
N ALA A 142 8.86 -12.65 -7.38
CA ALA A 142 8.48 -13.03 -8.73
C ALA A 142 6.95 -12.92 -8.90
N PRO A 143 6.40 -11.69 -8.97
CA PRO A 143 4.96 -11.50 -8.98
C PRO A 143 4.32 -11.96 -10.29
N VAL A 144 3.15 -12.59 -10.18
CA VAL A 144 2.37 -13.06 -11.35
C VAL A 144 1.80 -11.88 -12.14
N PHE A 145 1.27 -10.86 -11.45
CA PHE A 145 0.77 -9.63 -12.07
C PHE A 145 1.71 -8.45 -11.81
N PRO A 146 1.76 -7.45 -12.73
CA PRO A 146 2.50 -6.21 -12.50
C PRO A 146 2.04 -5.51 -11.22
N LEU A 147 2.99 -5.20 -10.35
CA LEU A 147 2.74 -4.52 -9.09
C LEU A 147 2.86 -3.00 -9.27
N TYR A 148 1.99 -2.26 -8.58
CA TYR A 148 1.92 -0.81 -8.65
C TYR A 148 1.45 -0.21 -7.31
N LEU A 149 1.78 1.06 -7.08
CA LEU A 149 1.46 1.79 -5.85
C LEU A 149 0.06 2.40 -5.92
N GLY A 150 -0.93 1.51 -5.82
CA GLY A 150 -2.37 1.79 -5.78
C GLY A 150 -3.03 2.06 -7.13
N ARG A 151 -2.43 2.88 -8.01
CA ARG A 151 -2.88 3.05 -9.40
C ARG A 151 -1.87 2.45 -10.37
N LYS A 152 -2.35 1.90 -11.49
CA LYS A 152 -1.48 1.31 -12.54
C LYS A 152 -0.44 2.27 -13.11
N SER A 153 -0.70 3.58 -13.07
CA SER A 153 0.22 4.64 -13.51
C SER A 153 1.35 4.93 -12.51
N HIS A 154 1.35 4.29 -11.34
CA HIS A 154 2.34 4.50 -10.27
C HIS A 154 3.23 3.25 -10.13
N PRO A 155 4.27 3.10 -10.98
CA PRO A 155 5.18 1.97 -10.90
C PRO A 155 6.03 2.02 -9.63
N LEU A 156 6.57 0.86 -9.25
CA LEU A 156 7.61 0.77 -8.23
C LEU A 156 8.91 1.41 -8.77
N GLY A 157 9.50 2.31 -8.00
CA GLY A 157 10.81 2.89 -8.30
C GLY A 157 11.99 2.10 -7.72
N LEU A 158 11.74 1.20 -6.77
CA LEU A 158 12.71 0.24 -6.25
C LEU A 158 12.10 -1.17 -6.13
N PRO A 159 12.92 -2.23 -6.14
CA PRO A 159 12.46 -3.59 -5.82
C PRO A 159 11.81 -3.64 -4.42
N LEU A 160 10.79 -4.50 -4.24
CA LEU A 160 10.14 -4.69 -2.94
C LEU A 160 11.10 -5.25 -1.88
N TRP A 161 12.08 -6.05 -2.32
CA TRP A 161 13.13 -6.68 -1.49
C TRP A 161 12.61 -7.29 -0.18
N PRO A 162 11.72 -8.32 -0.25
CA PRO A 162 11.04 -8.85 0.94
C PRO A 162 11.95 -9.71 1.83
N GLN A 163 11.98 -9.41 3.12
CA GLN A 163 12.80 -10.04 4.18
C GLN A 163 11.93 -10.71 5.24
N LEU A 164 12.26 -11.95 5.60
CA LEU A 164 11.64 -12.63 6.74
C LEU A 164 12.42 -12.27 8.00
N CYS A 165 11.69 -11.97 9.08
CA CYS A 165 12.25 -11.61 10.37
C CYS A 165 11.45 -12.28 11.48
N GLU A 166 12.09 -12.47 12.64
CA GLU A 166 11.48 -13.06 13.83
C GLU A 166 11.92 -12.28 15.06
N GLY A 167 10.98 -12.03 15.98
CA GLY A 167 11.24 -11.29 17.20
C GLY A 167 10.07 -10.38 17.60
N GLU A 168 10.34 -9.43 18.49
CA GLU A 168 9.40 -8.37 18.83
C GLU A 168 9.30 -7.36 17.68
N ALA A 169 8.09 -6.86 17.40
CA ALA A 169 7.85 -5.99 16.25
C ALA A 169 8.70 -4.72 16.29
N ALA A 170 8.86 -4.12 17.48
CA ALA A 170 9.66 -2.92 17.64
C ALA A 170 11.14 -3.13 17.26
N ILE A 171 11.73 -4.24 17.71
CA ILE A 171 13.13 -4.58 17.41
C ILE A 171 13.28 -4.85 15.91
N VAL A 172 12.43 -5.73 15.38
CA VAL A 172 12.46 -6.14 13.98
C VAL A 172 12.27 -4.95 13.02
N LEU A 173 11.40 -3.99 13.35
CA LEU A 173 11.19 -2.79 12.54
C LEU A 173 12.38 -1.81 12.61
N ARG A 174 13.03 -1.65 13.77
CA ARG A 174 14.27 -0.84 13.90
C ARG A 174 15.41 -1.42 13.07
N GLU A 175 15.59 -2.73 13.15
CA GLU A 175 16.59 -3.45 12.33
C GLU A 175 16.28 -3.31 10.84
N ALA A 176 15.02 -3.44 10.45
CA ALA A 176 14.60 -3.22 9.08
C ALA A 176 14.91 -1.80 8.61
N GLN A 177 14.50 -0.76 9.34
CA GLN A 177 14.80 0.63 8.99
C GLN A 177 16.31 0.85 8.78
N THR A 178 17.14 0.27 9.66
CA THR A 178 18.60 0.31 9.54
C THR A 178 19.10 -0.40 8.28
N ARG A 179 18.63 -1.63 8.03
CA ARG A 179 19.02 -2.46 6.88
C ARG A 179 18.65 -1.80 5.54
N TYR A 180 17.40 -1.36 5.40
CA TYR A 180 16.93 -0.69 4.18
C TYR A 180 17.65 0.66 3.98
N GLY A 181 17.89 1.42 5.06
CA GLY A 181 18.65 2.67 4.98
C GLY A 181 20.12 2.47 4.57
N ALA A 182 20.77 1.42 5.07
CA ALA A 182 22.13 1.05 4.68
C ALA A 182 22.19 0.67 3.18
N ALA A 183 21.27 -0.19 2.72
CA ALA A 183 21.20 -0.59 1.32
C ALA A 183 20.96 0.61 0.36
N LEU A 184 20.08 1.55 0.73
CA LEU A 184 19.88 2.77 -0.05
C LEU A 184 21.15 3.62 -0.12
N ARG A 185 21.89 3.73 0.99
CA ARG A 185 23.16 4.46 1.04
C ARG A 185 24.22 3.83 0.14
N GLU A 186 24.28 2.51 0.08
CA GLU A 186 25.19 1.77 -0.80
C GLU A 186 24.85 1.97 -2.28
N LEU A 187 23.56 2.04 -2.63
CA LEU A 187 23.12 2.34 -4.00
C LEU A 187 23.45 3.77 -4.41
N SER A 188 23.18 4.75 -3.54
CA SER A 188 23.57 6.14 -3.74
C SER A 188 23.46 6.95 -2.44
N PRO A 189 24.48 7.76 -2.09
CA PRO A 189 24.41 8.64 -0.92
C PRO A 189 23.17 9.56 -0.91
N ALA A 190 22.68 9.98 -2.09
CA ALA A 190 21.50 10.84 -2.21
C ALA A 190 20.20 10.13 -1.78
N LEU A 191 20.12 8.81 -1.98
CA LEU A 191 18.93 8.01 -1.63
C LEU A 191 18.78 7.78 -0.12
N LYS A 192 19.83 8.03 0.67
CA LYS A 192 19.78 7.95 2.13
C LYS A 192 18.65 8.80 2.72
N ALA A 193 18.31 9.93 2.09
CA ALA A 193 17.26 10.81 2.57
C ALA A 193 15.87 10.15 2.55
N LEU A 194 15.62 9.20 1.63
CA LEU A 194 14.36 8.45 1.58
C LEU A 194 14.15 7.57 2.83
N ALA A 195 15.23 7.04 3.40
CA ALA A 195 15.21 6.22 4.61
C ALA A 195 15.00 7.01 5.92
N GLN A 196 14.56 8.27 5.83
CA GLN A 196 14.15 9.05 6.98
C GLN A 196 12.67 8.80 7.25
N PHE A 197 12.39 7.95 8.23
CA PHE A 197 11.03 7.58 8.58
C PHE A 197 10.42 8.47 9.65
N HIS A 198 9.09 8.58 9.64
CA HIS A 198 8.35 9.11 10.78
C HIS A 198 8.58 8.22 12.01
N PRO A 199 8.61 8.82 13.22
CA PRO A 199 8.75 8.05 14.45
C PRO A 199 7.48 7.25 14.78
N HIS A 200 6.34 7.53 14.15
CA HIS A 200 5.10 6.79 14.37
C HIS A 200 4.99 5.59 13.42
N LEU A 201 4.37 4.55 13.93
CA LEU A 201 3.93 3.37 13.20
C LEU A 201 2.41 3.32 13.24
N TRP A 202 1.81 2.67 12.24
CA TRP A 202 0.39 2.40 12.17
C TRP A 202 0.16 0.91 11.97
N TRP A 203 -0.64 0.27 12.81
CA TRP A 203 -0.81 -1.18 12.76
C TRP A 203 -2.19 -1.70 13.13
N GLU A 204 -2.39 -2.97 12.82
CA GLU A 204 -3.56 -3.78 13.17
C GLU A 204 -3.21 -4.78 14.26
N GLY A 205 -4.18 -5.16 15.09
CA GLY A 205 -3.97 -6.20 16.10
C GLY A 205 -3.00 -5.80 17.21
N ASP A 206 -2.43 -6.80 17.85
CA ASP A 206 -1.47 -6.67 18.94
C ASP A 206 -0.13 -7.26 18.52
N HIS A 207 0.94 -6.51 18.77
CA HIS A 207 2.29 -6.89 18.39
C HIS A 207 3.26 -6.56 19.52
N ASP A 208 4.06 -7.54 19.92
CA ASP A 208 5.01 -7.38 21.03
C ASP A 208 5.97 -6.21 20.78
N GLY A 209 6.20 -5.43 21.83
CA GLY A 209 7.06 -4.24 21.79
C GLY A 209 6.41 -2.98 21.22
N LEU A 210 5.16 -3.04 20.72
CA LEU A 210 4.42 -1.86 20.26
C LEU A 210 3.33 -1.46 21.27
N THR A 211 3.31 -0.18 21.62
CA THR A 211 2.28 0.42 22.49
C THR A 211 1.57 1.52 21.74
N ALA A 212 0.24 1.46 21.67
CA ALA A 212 -0.56 2.47 21.02
C ALA A 212 -0.71 3.72 21.91
N ASP A 213 -0.50 4.89 21.33
CA ASP A 213 -0.84 6.19 21.93
C ASP A 213 -2.18 6.74 21.39
N GLU A 214 -2.58 6.31 20.20
CA GLU A 214 -3.80 6.74 19.54
C GLU A 214 -4.48 5.57 18.82
N ILE A 215 -5.82 5.61 18.76
CA ILE A 215 -6.65 4.64 18.04
C ILE A 215 -7.48 5.40 17.00
N GLN A 216 -7.42 4.94 15.75
CA GLN A 216 -8.14 5.49 14.63
C GLN A 216 -9.09 4.45 14.00
N ILE A 217 -10.11 4.92 13.29
CA ILE A 217 -11.04 4.06 12.55
C ILE A 217 -10.90 4.36 11.06
N TRP A 218 -10.56 3.36 10.27
CA TRP A 218 -10.34 3.48 8.82
C TRP A 218 -11.33 2.59 8.06
N ARG A 219 -11.87 3.06 6.93
CA ARG A 219 -12.76 2.27 6.05
C ARG A 219 -11.99 1.71 4.85
N ASP A 220 -11.25 0.65 5.10
CA ASP A 220 -10.38 0.00 4.10
C ASP A 220 -10.26 -1.52 4.28
N GLN A 221 -11.14 -2.15 5.08
CA GLN A 221 -11.26 -3.60 5.17
C GLN A 221 -12.07 -4.11 3.96
N PRO A 222 -11.49 -4.86 3.01
CA PRO A 222 -12.27 -5.36 1.87
C PRO A 222 -13.34 -6.36 2.34
N LEU A 223 -14.58 -6.19 1.87
CA LEU A 223 -15.70 -7.11 2.11
C LEU A 223 -16.11 -7.88 0.87
N SER A 224 -16.23 -7.18 -0.25
CA SER A 224 -16.66 -7.80 -1.52
C SER A 224 -16.05 -7.08 -2.69
N ARG A 225 -15.32 -7.84 -3.53
CA ARG A 225 -14.80 -7.29 -4.78
C ARG A 225 -15.91 -7.04 -5.80
N ARG A 226 -16.95 -7.88 -5.84
CA ARG A 226 -18.09 -7.71 -6.77
C ARG A 226 -18.86 -6.41 -6.53
N ARG A 227 -19.18 -6.12 -5.27
CA ARG A 227 -19.92 -4.90 -4.90
C ARG A 227 -19.03 -3.69 -4.69
N TRP A 228 -17.71 -3.91 -4.57
CA TRP A 228 -16.72 -2.87 -4.25
C TRP A 228 -16.96 -2.27 -2.85
N ASP A 229 -17.22 -3.14 -1.87
CA ASP A 229 -17.55 -2.74 -0.50
C ASP A 229 -16.33 -2.84 0.42
N PHE A 230 -16.24 -1.89 1.35
CA PHE A 230 -15.22 -1.83 2.39
C PHE A 230 -15.86 -1.55 3.75
N ASP A 231 -15.42 -2.30 4.77
CA ASP A 231 -15.79 -2.08 6.16
C ASP A 231 -14.80 -1.19 6.90
N ILE A 232 -15.21 -0.77 8.08
CA ILE A 232 -14.35 -0.11 9.05
C ILE A 232 -13.44 -1.11 9.77
N ARG A 233 -12.25 -0.66 10.16
CA ARG A 233 -11.35 -1.37 11.07
C ARG A 233 -10.65 -0.40 12.00
N THR A 234 -10.16 -0.93 13.11
CA THR A 234 -9.33 -0.20 14.07
C THR A 234 -7.88 -0.19 13.60
N VAL A 235 -7.26 0.99 13.66
CA VAL A 235 -5.83 1.19 13.39
C VAL A 235 -5.19 1.83 14.60
N LYS A 236 -4.23 1.16 15.18
CA LYS A 236 -3.42 1.69 16.28
C LYS A 236 -2.30 2.54 15.71
N GLN A 237 -2.00 3.64 16.37
CA GLN A 237 -0.81 4.45 16.12
C GLN A 237 0.01 4.50 17.41
N GLY A 238 1.33 4.56 17.26
CA GLY A 238 2.26 4.70 18.37
C GLY A 238 3.66 4.99 17.89
N ARG A 239 4.48 5.53 18.79
CA ARG A 239 5.89 5.83 18.48
C ARG A 239 6.75 4.57 18.56
N LEU A 240 7.58 4.38 17.55
CA LEU A 240 8.74 3.51 17.61
C LEU A 240 9.82 4.21 18.44
N THR A 241 9.85 3.95 19.74
CA THR A 241 10.88 4.44 20.63
C THR A 241 12.25 3.91 20.18
N GLN A 242 13.23 4.79 20.08
CA GLN A 242 14.63 4.38 20.03
C GLN A 242 14.94 3.75 21.39
N GLU A 243 15.65 2.62 21.41
CA GLU A 243 16.26 2.16 22.64
C GLU A 243 17.09 3.32 23.20
N ALA A 244 16.88 3.66 24.47
CA ALA A 244 17.76 4.57 25.14
C ALA A 244 19.15 3.98 25.00
N THR A 245 20.02 4.64 24.23
CA THR A 245 21.44 4.33 24.24
C THR A 245 21.83 4.43 25.70
N CYS A 246 22.10 3.30 26.34
CA CYS A 246 22.57 3.28 27.70
C CYS A 246 23.96 3.95 27.62
N ILE A 247 24.01 5.26 27.89
CA ILE A 247 25.25 5.99 28.07
C ILE A 247 25.76 5.56 29.44
N SER A 248 26.23 4.32 29.53
CA SER A 248 27.04 3.84 30.62
C SER A 248 28.38 3.45 30.03
N GLN A 249 29.44 3.91 30.71
CA GLN A 249 30.88 3.81 30.41
C GLN A 249 31.42 5.01 29.62
N LYS A 250 32.27 5.89 30.16
CA LYS A 250 33.08 5.92 31.39
C LYS A 250 33.20 7.35 31.91
#